data_AF-A0A7C0U232-F1
#
_entry.id   AF-A0A7C0U232-F1
#
_cell.length_a   1.000
_cell.length_b   1.000
_cell.length_c   1.000
_cell.angle_alpha   90.00
_cell.angle_beta   90.00
_cell.angle_gamma   90.00
#
_symmetry.space_group_name_H-M   'P 1'
#
loop_
_entity.id
_entity.type
_entity.pdbx_description
1 polymer ?
#
loop_
_entity_poly.entity_id
_entity_poly.type
_entity_poly.pdbx_seq_one_letter_code
_entity_poly.pdbx_strand_id
1 'polypeptide(L)'
;MKLASDISQIVLLLSLTLTVYLVILIVFYYARGKYKGGIIESVINLIIATIGFLLVSDTALFLASTYDFVTSYTIHVIFKIVAMTCLAVGGLKFFVR
;
A
#
# COMPACT_ATOMS: atom_id res chain seq x y z
N MET A 1 31.13 9.11 2.12
CA MET A 1 30.86 7.87 2.87
C MET A 1 29.52 7.90 3.62
N LYS A 2 29.13 9.01 4.29
CA LYS A 2 27.79 9.16 4.90
C LYS A 2 26.63 9.00 3.91
N LEU A 3 26.67 9.69 2.77
CA LEU A 3 25.61 9.65 1.75
C LEU A 3 25.25 8.22 1.28
N ALA A 4 26.25 7.37 1.03
CA ALA A 4 26.00 5.99 0.60
C ALA A 4 25.36 5.13 1.71
N SER A 5 25.75 5.36 2.95
CA SER A 5 25.12 4.74 4.13
C SER A 5 23.65 5.19 4.25
N ASP A 6 23.38 6.48 4.09
CA ASP A 6 22.03 7.04 4.23
C ASP A 6 21.08 6.47 3.16
N ILE A 7 21.52 6.39 1.90
CA ILE A 7 20.74 5.77 0.81
C ILE A 7 20.47 4.29 1.10
N SER A 8 21.47 3.55 1.58
CA SER A 8 21.29 2.13 1.91
C SER A 8 20.24 1.90 3.01
N GLN A 9 20.19 2.80 4.01
CA GLN A 9 19.18 2.76 5.06
C GLN A 9 17.77 3.04 4.54
N ILE A 10 17.62 4.01 3.62
CA ILE A 10 16.33 4.33 2.99
C ILE A 10 15.82 3.13 2.19
N VAL A 11 16.69 2.51 1.39
CA VAL A 11 16.32 1.32 0.58
C VAL A 11 15.92 0.15 1.49
N LEU A 12 16.65 -0.07 2.59
CA LEU A 12 16.32 -1.09 3.58
C LEU A 12 14.92 -0.84 4.16
N LEU A 13 14.63 0.38 4.63
CA LEU A 13 13.32 0.75 5.19
C LEU A 13 12.19 0.58 4.19
N LEU A 14 12.42 0.96 2.93
CA LEU A 14 11.44 0.80 1.85
C LEU A 14 11.17 -0.69 1.58
N SER A 15 12.21 -1.52 1.53
CA SER A 15 12.07 -2.97 1.31
C SER A 15 11.34 -3.68 2.47
N LEU A 16 11.59 -3.24 3.71
CA LEU A 16 10.89 -3.72 4.90
C LEU A 16 9.39 -3.37 4.82
N THR A 17 9.08 -2.14 4.42
CA THR A 17 7.70 -1.66 4.25
C THR A 17 6.94 -2.47 3.21
N LEU A 18 7.56 -2.73 2.04
CA LEU A 18 6.98 -3.60 1.02
C LEU A 18 6.74 -5.03 1.52
N THR A 19 7.68 -5.57 2.30
CA THR A 19 7.55 -6.91 2.89
C THR A 19 6.34 -6.97 3.82
N VAL A 20 6.16 -5.96 4.67
CA VAL A 20 5.00 -5.87 5.56
C VAL A 20 3.70 -5.82 4.76
N TYR A 21 3.63 -5.04 3.67
CA TYR A 21 2.45 -4.99 2.81
C TYR A 21 2.13 -6.34 2.18
N LEU A 22 3.13 -7.08 1.72
CA LEU A 22 2.95 -8.44 1.19
C LEU A 22 2.40 -9.40 2.26
N VAL A 23 2.94 -9.35 3.48
CA VAL A 23 2.43 -10.16 4.60
C VAL A 23 0.97 -9.84 4.89
N ILE A 24 0.61 -8.55 4.95
CA ILE A 24 -0.78 -8.13 5.16
C ILE A 24 -1.68 -8.66 4.04
N LEU A 25 -1.29 -8.50 2.77
CA LEU A 25 -2.06 -9.01 1.63
C LEU A 25 -2.28 -10.52 1.72
N ILE A 26 -1.23 -11.30 2.03
CA ILE A 26 -1.33 -12.76 2.15
C ILE A 26 -2.30 -13.13 3.27
N VAL A 27 -2.13 -12.56 4.47
CA VAL A 27 -2.97 -12.86 5.63
C VAL A 27 -4.44 -12.53 5.36
N PHE A 28 -4.73 -11.34 4.82
CA PHE A 28 -6.11 -10.94 4.51
C PHE A 28 -6.70 -11.69 3.33
N TYR A 29 -5.88 -12.10 2.36
CA TYR A 29 -6.32 -12.98 1.28
C TYR A 29 -6.79 -14.34 1.80
N TYR A 30 -6.03 -14.95 2.72
CA TYR A 30 -6.47 -16.18 3.39
C TYR A 30 -7.72 -15.95 4.24
N ALA A 31 -7.80 -14.82 4.96
CA ALA A 31 -8.98 -14.47 5.74
C ALA A 31 -10.24 -14.34 4.86
N ARG A 32 -10.12 -13.76 3.66
CA ARG A 32 -11.24 -13.63 2.71
C ARG A 32 -11.90 -14.97 2.39
N GLY A 33 -11.11 -16.05 2.27
CA GLY A 33 -11.63 -17.39 2.04
C GLY A 33 -12.50 -17.93 3.18
N LYS A 34 -12.22 -17.51 4.42
CA LYS A 34 -12.91 -17.94 5.65
C LYS A 34 -14.17 -17.13 5.96
N TYR A 35 -14.18 -15.85 5.64
CA TYR A 35 -15.26 -14.92 5.98
C TYR A 35 -16.09 -14.53 4.75
N LYS A 36 -16.55 -15.53 3.97
CA LYS A 36 -17.38 -15.27 2.79
C LYS A 36 -18.78 -14.79 3.19
N GLY A 37 -19.20 -13.66 2.62
CA GLY A 37 -20.49 -13.02 2.83
C GLY A 37 -20.50 -11.97 3.95
N GLY A 38 -21.31 -10.93 3.73
CA GLY A 38 -21.60 -9.89 4.73
C GLY A 38 -20.59 -8.75 4.77
N ILE A 39 -20.66 -7.98 5.84
CA ILE A 39 -19.86 -6.76 6.05
C ILE A 39 -18.37 -7.11 6.22
N ILE A 40 -18.06 -8.25 6.85
CA ILE A 40 -16.68 -8.67 7.13
C ILE A 40 -15.90 -8.93 5.84
N GLU A 41 -16.49 -9.63 4.85
CA GLU A 41 -15.84 -9.83 3.54
C GLU A 41 -15.53 -8.50 2.88
N SER A 42 -16.49 -7.56 2.94
CA SER A 42 -16.34 -6.25 2.33
C SER A 42 -15.23 -5.44 2.99
N VAL A 43 -15.10 -5.50 4.33
CA VAL A 43 -14.00 -4.86 5.08
C VAL A 43 -12.66 -5.46 4.69
N ILE A 44 -12.57 -6.80 4.60
CA ILE A 44 -11.36 -7.50 4.16
C ILE A 44 -10.98 -7.05 2.74
N ASN A 45 -11.95 -6.96 1.84
CA ASN A 45 -11.71 -6.51 0.47
C ASN A 45 -11.24 -5.05 0.42
N LEU A 46 -11.77 -4.19 1.30
CA LEU A 46 -11.29 -2.81 1.43
C LEU A 46 -9.83 -2.77 1.91
N ILE A 47 -9.48 -3.54 2.94
CA ILE A 47 -8.10 -3.60 3.46
C ILE A 47 -7.15 -4.09 2.36
N ILE A 48 -7.51 -5.16 1.65
CA ILE A 48 -6.71 -5.67 0.52
C ILE A 48 -6.54 -4.60 -0.56
N ALA A 49 -7.60 -3.87 -0.92
CA ALA A 49 -7.53 -2.81 -1.92
C ALA A 49 -6.62 -1.66 -1.47
N THR A 50 -6.79 -1.15 -0.24
CA THR A 50 -5.97 -0.06 0.28
C THR A 50 -4.50 -0.44 0.38
N ILE A 51 -4.19 -1.62 0.92
CA ILE A 51 -2.81 -2.10 1.04
C ILE A 51 -2.22 -2.39 -0.33
N GLY A 52 -3.00 -2.89 -1.28
CA GLY A 52 -2.59 -3.04 -2.66
C GLY A 52 -2.18 -1.71 -3.30
N PHE A 53 -2.97 -0.65 -3.11
CA PHE A 53 -2.60 0.68 -3.60
C PHE A 53 -1.39 1.28 -2.89
N LEU A 54 -1.23 1.06 -1.58
CA LEU A 54 -0.03 1.47 -0.84
C LEU A 54 1.22 0.73 -1.33
N LEU A 55 1.09 -0.56 -1.64
CA LEU A 55 2.16 -1.34 -2.23
C LEU A 55 2.58 -0.75 -3.58
N VAL A 56 1.61 -0.47 -4.47
CA VAL A 56 1.91 0.16 -5.76
C VAL A 56 2.55 1.54 -5.57
N SER A 57 2.04 2.36 -4.64
CA SER A 57 2.62 3.66 -4.26
C SER A 57 4.09 3.57 -3.88
N ASP A 58 4.46 2.63 -3.01
CA ASP A 58 5.83 2.51 -2.52
C ASP A 58 6.75 1.81 -3.53
N THR A 59 6.21 0.92 -4.37
CA THR A 59 6.99 0.40 -5.50
C THR A 59 7.31 1.46 -6.55
N ALA A 60 6.49 2.51 -6.68
CA ALA A 60 6.76 3.60 -7.61
C ALA A 60 8.03 4.38 -7.25
N LEU A 61 8.48 4.37 -5.98
CA LEU A 61 9.75 4.97 -5.58
C LEU A 61 10.97 4.25 -6.18
N PHE A 62 10.86 2.95 -6.51
CA PHE A 62 11.93 2.24 -7.22
C PHE A 62 12.06 2.67 -8.68
N LEU A 63 10.98 3.19 -9.28
CA LEU A 63 11.04 3.75 -10.64
C LEU A 63 11.92 5.01 -10.73
N ALA A 64 12.27 5.65 -9.61
CA ALA A 64 13.23 6.75 -9.59
C ALA A 64 14.63 6.34 -10.09
N SER A 65 14.94 5.04 -10.13
CA SER A 65 16.20 4.56 -10.70
C SER A 65 16.23 4.58 -12.24
N THR A 66 15.06 4.54 -12.89
CA THR A 66 14.93 4.47 -14.35
C THR A 66 14.32 5.73 -14.97
N TYR A 67 13.49 6.45 -14.21
CA TYR A 67 12.83 7.69 -14.58
C TYR A 67 13.28 8.83 -13.66
N ASP A 68 12.86 10.06 -14.00
CA ASP A 68 13.13 11.22 -13.15
C ASP A 68 12.47 11.11 -11.77
N PHE A 69 13.15 11.62 -10.74
CA PHE A 69 12.70 11.59 -9.36
C PHE A 69 11.32 12.26 -9.20
N VAL A 70 11.06 13.36 -9.93
CA VAL A 70 9.80 14.09 -9.85
C VAL A 70 8.64 13.23 -10.34
N THR A 71 8.83 12.49 -11.43
CA THR A 71 7.79 11.61 -11.98
C THR A 71 7.50 10.45 -11.04
N SER A 72 8.54 9.77 -10.55
CA SER A 72 8.41 8.66 -9.60
C SER A 72 7.69 9.10 -8.30
N TYR A 73 8.11 10.24 -7.75
CA TYR A 73 7.49 10.80 -6.54
C TYR A 73 6.03 11.22 -6.76
N THR A 74 5.72 11.78 -7.93
CA THR A 74 4.35 12.16 -8.29
C THR A 74 3.43 10.93 -8.33
N ILE A 75 3.88 9.84 -8.95
CA ILE A 75 3.13 8.58 -9.01
C ILE A 75 2.93 8.01 -7.60
N HIS A 76 3.98 7.99 -6.77
CA HIS A 76 3.89 7.59 -5.37
C HIS A 76 2.79 8.36 -4.63
N VAL A 77 2.81 9.70 -4.70
CA VAL A 77 1.82 10.54 -4.02
C VAL A 77 0.40 10.30 -4.54
N ILE A 78 0.20 10.20 -5.86
CA ILE A 78 -1.13 9.94 -6.45
C ILE A 78 -1.71 8.62 -5.92
N PHE A 79 -0.94 7.53 -5.98
CA PHE A 79 -1.41 6.24 -5.48
C PHE A 79 -1.68 6.25 -3.98
N LYS A 80 -0.87 6.98 -3.21
CA LYS A 80 -1.10 7.14 -1.76
C LYS A 80 -2.39 7.90 -1.46
N ILE A 81 -2.70 8.96 -2.21
CA ILE A 81 -3.97 9.69 -2.08
C ILE A 81 -5.15 8.78 -2.44
N VAL A 82 -5.04 7.99 -3.51
CA VAL A 82 -6.07 7.03 -3.89
C VAL A 82 -6.27 5.96 -2.80
N ALA A 83 -5.20 5.45 -2.20
CA ALA A 83 -5.30 4.49 -1.11
C ALA A 83 -6.04 5.07 0.10
N MET A 84 -5.68 6.29 0.51
CA MET A 84 -6.28 6.97 1.67
C MET A 84 -7.73 7.37 1.42
N THR A 85 -8.07 7.83 0.22
CA THR A 85 -9.48 8.13 -0.15
C THR A 85 -10.33 6.87 -0.23
N CYS A 86 -9.79 5.77 -0.77
CA CYS A 86 -10.45 4.48 -0.77
C CYS A 86 -10.77 4.02 0.66
N LEU A 87 -9.81 4.13 1.58
CA LEU A 87 -10.01 3.79 2.98
C LEU A 87 -11.05 4.70 3.66
N ALA A 88 -11.00 6.01 3.43
CA ALA A 88 -11.94 6.95 4.03
C ALA A 88 -13.39 6.74 3.55
N VAL A 89 -13.59 6.61 2.23
CA VAL A 89 -14.92 6.42 1.63
C VAL A 89 -15.44 5.01 1.89
N GLY A 90 -14.60 4.00 1.70
CA GLY A 90 -14.96 2.61 1.95
C GLY A 90 -15.26 2.36 3.43
N GLY A 91 -14.48 2.98 4.33
CA GLY A 91 -14.71 2.94 5.77
C GLY A 91 -16.07 3.53 6.15
N LEU A 92 -16.42 4.71 5.62
CA LEU A 92 -17.69 5.37 5.89
C LEU A 92 -18.90 4.54 5.44
N LYS A 93 -18.78 3.83 4.32
CA LYS A 93 -19.83 2.95 3.78
C LYS A 93 -20.14 1.74 4.68
N PHE A 94 -19.28 1.44 5.66
CA PHE A 94 -19.55 0.43 6.68
C PHE A 94 -20.35 0.96 7.88
N PHE A 95 -20.31 2.27 8.12
CA PHE A 95 -21.01 2.91 9.24
C PHE A 95 -22.37 3.48 8.83
N VAL A 96 -22.52 3.91 7.58
CA VAL A 96 -23.80 4.36 7.03
C VAL A 96 -24.57 3.13 6.56
N ARG A 97 -25.54 2.73 7.38
CA ARG A 97 -26.50 1.67 7.07
C ARG A 97 -27.69 2.24 6.30
#